data_AF-A0A9W9B240-F1
#
_entry.id   AF-A0A9W9B240-F1
#
_cell.length_a   1.000
_cell.length_b   1.000
_cell.length_c   1.000
_cell.angle_alpha   90.00
_cell.angle_beta   90.00
_cell.angle_gamma   90.00
#
_symmetry.space_group_name_H-M   'P 1'
#
loop_
_entity.id
_entity.type
_entity.pdbx_description
1 polymer ?
#
loop_
_entity_poly.entity_id
_entity_poly.type
_entity_poly.pdbx_seq_one_letter_code
_entity_poly.pdbx_strand_id
1 'polypeptide(L)'
;LFTESGIMPIRTRRASLALRYLKYLITLPPSHYAFSALWENDNLRRAGSPCWLSDLDYAISQLPGHHRLPHLQDLNNDYIDTLIKTIEFSTKSELQSHIDTWSKLSLLRNRLEPKEAGPAKQQIIGLRHYL
;
A
#
# COMPACT_ATOMS: atom_id res chain seq x y z
N LEU A 1 4.55 16.23 1.79
CA LEU A 1 4.22 15.25 2.85
C LEU A 1 2.90 15.68 3.46
N PHE A 2 1.82 14.89 3.38
CA PHE A 2 0.48 15.26 3.92
C PHE A 2 0.13 14.43 5.17
N THR A 3 1.11 14.18 6.03
CA THR A 3 0.93 13.40 7.26
C THR A 3 -0.11 13.99 8.21
N GLU A 4 -0.36 15.29 8.08
CA GLU A 4 -1.29 16.10 8.89
C GLU A 4 -2.76 15.97 8.47
N SER A 5 -3.02 15.37 7.31
CA SER A 5 -4.37 15.16 6.79
C SER A 5 -5.05 13.91 7.36
N GLY A 6 -4.32 13.08 8.11
CA GLY A 6 -4.79 11.76 8.54
C GLY A 6 -4.91 10.74 7.39
N ILE A 7 -4.51 11.11 6.17
CA ILE A 7 -4.69 10.27 4.98
C ILE A 7 -3.35 9.67 4.53
N MET A 8 -3.37 8.36 4.23
CA MET A 8 -2.25 7.66 3.60
C MET A 8 -1.93 8.25 2.21
N PRO A 9 -0.65 8.36 1.79
CA PRO A 9 -0.30 8.84 0.47
C PRO A 9 -1.10 8.18 -0.65
N ILE A 10 -1.50 8.98 -1.64
CA ILE A 10 -2.43 8.54 -2.69
C ILE A 10 -1.93 7.33 -3.48
N ARG A 11 -0.61 7.24 -3.70
CA ARG A 11 0.03 6.10 -4.40
C ARG A 11 -0.20 4.80 -3.62
N THR A 12 0.09 4.80 -2.32
CA THR A 12 -0.15 3.68 -1.41
C THR A 12 -1.63 3.30 -1.37
N ARG A 13 -2.55 4.27 -1.27
CA ARG A 13 -4.00 3.98 -1.28
C ARG A 13 -4.48 3.32 -2.58
N ARG A 14 -4.02 3.82 -3.73
CA ARG A 14 -4.36 3.26 -5.04
C ARG A 14 -3.83 1.83 -5.18
N ALA A 15 -2.60 1.57 -4.75
CA ALA A 15 -2.03 0.22 -4.75
C ALA A 15 -2.80 -0.72 -3.83
N SER A 16 -3.10 -0.32 -2.59
CA SER A 16 -3.89 -1.13 -1.65
C SER A 16 -5.28 -1.46 -2.20
N LEU A 17 -5.93 -0.51 -2.90
CA LEU A 17 -7.22 -0.76 -3.54
C LEU A 17 -7.11 -1.77 -4.69
N ALA A 18 -6.11 -1.62 -5.56
CA ALA A 18 -5.86 -2.56 -6.65
C ALA A 18 -5.54 -3.97 -6.14
N LEU A 19 -4.76 -4.08 -5.06
CA LEU A 19 -4.48 -5.37 -4.40
C LEU A 19 -5.73 -6.00 -3.80
N ARG A 20 -6.62 -5.22 -3.17
CA ARG A 20 -7.92 -5.73 -2.68
C ARG A 20 -8.81 -6.20 -3.82
N TYR A 21 -8.76 -5.53 -4.97
CA TYR A 21 -9.46 -5.99 -6.17
C TYR A 21 -8.84 -7.29 -6.72
N LEU A 22 -7.51 -7.40 -6.78
CA LEU A 22 -6.82 -8.66 -7.13
C LEU A 22 -7.22 -9.80 -6.20
N LYS A 23 -7.30 -9.53 -4.88
CA LYS A 23 -7.79 -10.47 -3.88
C LYS A 23 -9.20 -10.99 -4.21
N TYR A 24 -10.09 -10.08 -4.59
CA TYR A 24 -11.43 -10.48 -5.06
C TYR A 24 -11.35 -11.36 -6.32
N LEU A 25 -10.56 -10.97 -7.32
CA LEU A 25 -10.45 -11.71 -8.58
C LEU A 25 -9.98 -13.16 -8.38
N ILE A 26 -9.01 -13.42 -7.51
CA ILE A 26 -8.50 -14.78 -7.27
C ILE A 26 -9.51 -15.69 -6.55
N THR A 27 -10.55 -15.12 -5.94
CA THR A 27 -11.63 -15.91 -5.29
C THR A 27 -12.76 -16.29 -6.23
N LEU A 28 -12.78 -15.75 -7.45
CA LEU A 28 -13.82 -16.02 -8.42
C LEU A 28 -13.66 -17.43 -9.03
N PRO A 29 -14.77 -18.08 -9.40
CA PRO A 29 -14.70 -19.38 -10.06
C PRO A 29 -14.05 -19.25 -11.45
N PRO A 30 -13.39 -20.30 -11.96
CA PRO A 30 -12.72 -20.26 -13.27
C PRO A 30 -13.62 -19.92 -14.46
N SER A 31 -14.93 -20.19 -14.35
CA SER A 31 -15.94 -19.85 -15.36
C SER A 31 -16.32 -18.37 -15.39
N HIS A 32 -15.92 -17.58 -14.39
CA HIS A 32 -16.23 -16.16 -14.32
C HIS A 32 -15.29 -15.36 -15.23
N TYR A 33 -15.84 -14.53 -16.11
CA TYR A 33 -15.03 -13.77 -17.10
C TYR A 33 -13.88 -12.96 -16.48
N ALA A 34 -14.10 -12.37 -15.30
CA ALA A 34 -13.04 -11.63 -14.61
C ALA A 34 -11.87 -12.53 -14.14
N PHE A 35 -12.13 -13.79 -13.78
CA PHE A 35 -11.06 -14.76 -13.48
C PHE A 35 -10.32 -15.14 -14.77
N SER A 36 -11.05 -15.41 -15.86
CA SER A 36 -10.44 -15.73 -17.16
C SER A 36 -9.56 -14.57 -17.65
N ALA A 37 -10.01 -13.32 -17.50
CA ALA A 37 -9.24 -12.13 -17.82
C ALA A 37 -7.98 -11.98 -16.94
N LEU A 38 -8.05 -12.35 -15.65
CA LEU A 38 -6.89 -12.37 -14.76
C LEU A 38 -5.86 -13.42 -15.22
N TRP A 39 -6.32 -14.60 -15.63
CA TRP A 39 -5.45 -15.65 -16.16
C TRP A 39 -4.70 -15.20 -17.41
N GLU A 40 -5.40 -14.56 -18.35
CA GLU A 40 -4.74 -14.00 -19.54
C GLU A 40 -3.79 -12.84 -19.21
N ASN A 41 -4.09 -12.04 -18.19
CA ASN A 41 -3.14 -11.05 -17.70
C ASN A 41 -1.86 -11.71 -17.16
N ASP A 42 -1.95 -12.86 -16.48
CA ASP A 42 -0.76 -13.58 -16.02
C ASP A 42 0.05 -14.15 -17.20
N ASN A 43 -0.61 -14.65 -18.24
CA ASN A 43 0.05 -15.07 -19.48
C ASN A 43 0.80 -13.91 -20.15
N LEU A 44 0.15 -12.74 -20.30
CA LEU A 44 0.77 -11.54 -20.85
C LEU A 44 1.96 -11.08 -20.01
N ARG A 45 1.82 -11.08 -18.68
CA ARG A 45 2.91 -10.74 -17.75
C ARG A 45 4.11 -11.67 -17.92
N ARG A 46 3.90 -12.99 -18.02
CA ARG A 46 4.96 -13.99 -18.24
C ARG A 46 5.65 -13.81 -19.60
N ALA A 47 4.90 -13.38 -20.62
CA ALA A 47 5.43 -13.07 -21.94
C ALA A 47 6.17 -11.72 -22.00
N GLY A 48 6.19 -10.94 -20.91
CA GLY A 48 6.79 -9.60 -20.89
C GLY A 48 5.96 -8.54 -21.61
N SER A 49 4.69 -8.82 -21.89
CA SER A 49 3.77 -7.90 -22.57
C SER A 49 3.09 -6.96 -21.58
N PRO A 50 2.87 -5.68 -21.95
CA PRO A 50 2.13 -4.73 -21.12
C PRO A 50 0.72 -5.23 -20.79
N CYS A 51 0.36 -5.26 -19.52
CA CYS A 51 -0.93 -5.69 -19.01
C CYS A 51 -1.22 -5.08 -17.63
N TRP A 52 -2.42 -5.30 -17.10
CA TRP A 52 -2.81 -4.73 -15.80
C TRP A 52 -1.97 -5.28 -14.64
N LEU A 53 -1.59 -6.57 -14.68
CA LEU A 53 -0.71 -7.15 -13.64
C LEU A 53 0.71 -6.58 -13.68
N SER A 54 1.29 -6.35 -14.87
CA SER A 54 2.62 -5.73 -14.97
C SER A 54 2.59 -4.27 -14.51
N ASP A 55 1.51 -3.55 -14.78
CA ASP A 55 1.32 -2.17 -14.28
C ASP A 55 1.19 -2.14 -12.76
N LEU A 56 0.50 -3.14 -12.17
CA LEU A 56 0.39 -3.29 -10.73
C LEU A 56 1.76 -3.62 -10.11
N ASP A 57 2.51 -4.55 -10.69
CA ASP A 57 3.89 -4.88 -10.28
C ASP A 57 4.80 -3.65 -10.31
N TYR A 58 4.74 -2.87 -11.38
CA TYR A 58 5.45 -1.61 -11.48
C TYR A 58 5.01 -0.64 -10.38
N ALA A 59 3.70 -0.42 -10.21
CA ALA A 59 3.17 0.52 -9.22
C ALA A 59 3.60 0.19 -7.78
N ILE A 60 3.58 -1.09 -7.38
CA ILE A 60 4.03 -1.51 -6.04
C ILE A 60 5.55 -1.46 -5.89
N SER A 61 6.31 -1.70 -6.97
CA SER A 61 7.78 -1.61 -6.93
C SER A 61 8.28 -0.18 -6.70
N GLN A 62 7.48 0.82 -7.10
CA GLN A 62 7.75 2.25 -6.89
C GLN A 62 7.33 2.73 -5.50
N LEU A 63 6.73 1.88 -4.67
CA LEU A 63 6.42 2.19 -3.28
C LEU A 63 7.61 1.85 -2.38
N PRO A 64 7.71 2.48 -1.20
CA PRO A 64 8.78 2.20 -0.24
C PRO A 64 8.80 0.71 0.10
N GLY A 65 9.98 0.10 0.16
CA GLY A 65 10.15 -1.32 0.48
C GLY A 65 10.31 -2.28 -0.71
N HIS A 66 10.30 -1.78 -1.96
CA HIS A 66 10.60 -2.55 -3.18
C HIS A 66 9.76 -3.83 -3.32
N HIS A 67 8.44 -3.68 -3.18
CA HIS A 67 7.50 -4.79 -3.20
C HIS A 67 7.30 -5.39 -4.60
N ARG A 68 6.92 -6.67 -4.68
CA ARG A 68 6.64 -7.41 -5.93
C ARG A 68 5.51 -8.41 -5.73
N LEU A 69 4.74 -8.70 -6.78
CA LEU A 69 3.79 -9.80 -6.76
C LEU A 69 4.48 -11.11 -7.15
N PRO A 70 4.10 -12.24 -6.53
CA PRO A 70 4.48 -13.55 -7.01
C PRO A 70 3.67 -13.95 -8.26
N HIS A 71 3.96 -15.13 -8.80
CA HIS A 71 3.16 -15.72 -9.86
C HIS A 71 1.73 -15.99 -9.39
N LEU A 72 0.78 -15.96 -10.32
CA LEU A 72 -0.65 -16.12 -9.98
C LEU A 72 -0.95 -17.44 -9.26
N GLN A 73 -0.17 -18.49 -9.51
CA GLN A 73 -0.33 -19.81 -8.89
C GLN A 73 0.08 -19.83 -7.40
N ASP A 74 0.97 -18.92 -7.00
CA ASP A 74 1.45 -18.79 -5.61
C ASP A 74 0.66 -17.73 -4.84
N LEU A 75 -0.19 -16.96 -5.51
CA LEU A 75 -1.03 -15.94 -4.90
C LEU A 75 -2.16 -16.59 -4.09
N ASN A 76 -2.32 -16.12 -2.86
CA ASN A 76 -3.47 -16.43 -2.03
C ASN A 76 -3.93 -15.17 -1.25
N ASN A 77 -5.10 -15.27 -0.64
CA ASN A 77 -5.72 -14.16 0.08
C ASN A 77 -4.84 -13.62 1.23
N ASP A 78 -4.19 -14.50 1.97
CA ASP A 78 -3.36 -14.15 3.14
C ASP A 78 -2.08 -13.44 2.72
N TYR A 79 -1.49 -13.87 1.59
CA TYR A 79 -0.34 -13.21 0.99
C TYR A 79 -0.68 -11.78 0.59
N ILE A 80 -1.82 -11.57 -0.09
CA ILE A 80 -2.23 -10.22 -0.51
C ILE A 80 -2.50 -9.32 0.71
N ASP A 81 -3.15 -9.83 1.76
CA ASP A 81 -3.36 -9.08 3.00
C ASP A 81 -2.03 -8.71 3.68
N THR A 82 -1.06 -9.64 3.69
CA THR A 82 0.28 -9.42 4.23
C THR A 82 1.06 -8.39 3.40
N LEU A 83 0.94 -8.46 2.08
CA LEU A 83 1.56 -7.50 1.16
C LEU A 83 1.01 -6.09 1.37
N ILE A 84 -0.31 -5.93 1.50
CA ILE A 84 -0.95 -4.64 1.81
C ILE A 84 -0.41 -4.08 3.13
N LYS A 85 -0.38 -4.90 4.19
CA LYS A 85 0.16 -4.48 5.50
C LYS A 85 1.62 -4.06 5.41
N THR A 86 2.43 -4.80 4.67
CA THR A 86 3.85 -4.49 4.47
C THR A 86 4.02 -3.17 3.72
N ILE A 87 3.28 -2.95 2.62
CA ILE A 87 3.27 -1.69 1.87
C ILE A 87 2.90 -0.50 2.76
N GLU A 88 1.86 -0.64 3.57
CA GLU A 88 1.43 0.41 4.51
C GLU A 88 2.48 0.68 5.59
N PHE A 89 3.14 -0.36 6.09
CA PHE A 89 4.21 -0.25 7.06
C PHE A 89 5.44 0.46 6.46
N SER A 90 5.94 0.01 5.31
CA SER A 90 7.08 0.63 4.62
C SER A 90 6.81 2.10 4.32
N THR A 91 5.59 2.41 3.86
CA THR A 91 5.17 3.80 3.63
C THR A 91 5.25 4.62 4.92
N LYS A 92 4.71 4.11 6.05
CA LYS A 92 4.77 4.82 7.34
C LYS A 92 6.22 5.03 7.79
N SER A 93 7.08 4.03 7.65
CA SER A 93 8.51 4.13 8.02
C SER A 93 9.24 5.19 7.19
N GLU A 94 8.97 5.27 5.88
CA GLU A 94 9.54 6.33 5.03
C GLU A 94 9.04 7.72 5.46
N LEU A 95 7.73 7.87 5.73
CA LEU A 95 7.17 9.12 6.21
C LEU A 95 7.78 9.55 7.55
N GLN A 96 8.01 8.61 8.46
CA GLN A 96 8.69 8.86 9.74
C GLN A 96 10.13 9.31 9.52
N SER A 97 10.89 8.60 8.68
CA SER A 97 12.26 8.99 8.30
C SER A 97 12.30 10.40 7.71
N HIS A 98 11.32 10.77 6.88
CA HIS A 98 11.21 12.11 6.32
C HIS A 98 10.90 13.19 7.37
N ILE A 99 10.10 12.90 8.39
CA ILE A 99 9.85 13.78 9.54
C ILE A 99 11.15 14.00 10.34
N ASP A 100 11.88 12.92 10.59
CA ASP A 100 13.07 12.94 11.43
C ASP A 100 14.25 13.65 10.75
N THR A 101 14.36 13.54 9.43
CA THR A 101 15.48 14.11 8.66
C THR A 101 15.21 15.52 8.17
N TRP A 102 13.98 15.86 7.75
CA TRP A 102 13.73 17.14 7.10
C TRP A 102 13.62 18.29 8.10
N SER A 103 14.45 19.33 7.93
CA SER A 103 14.54 20.46 8.86
C SER A 103 13.24 21.23 9.03
N LYS A 104 12.40 21.30 7.97
CA LYS A 104 11.10 21.99 8.00
C LYS A 104 10.02 21.27 8.81
N LEU A 105 10.25 20.00 9.20
CA LEU A 105 9.31 19.20 9.97
C LEU A 105 9.72 19.02 11.44
N SER A 106 10.61 19.88 11.94
CA SER A 106 11.09 19.82 13.33
C SER A 106 9.95 19.82 14.36
N LEU A 107 8.84 20.52 14.10
CA LEU A 107 7.65 20.55 14.96
C LEU A 107 6.88 19.23 15.03
N LEU A 108 7.11 18.31 14.08
CA LEU A 108 6.47 17.00 14.05
C LEU A 108 7.31 15.91 14.71
N ARG A 109 8.59 16.20 15.00
CA ARG A 109 9.51 15.23 15.62
C ARG A 109 9.10 14.99 17.06
N ASN A 110 9.08 13.73 17.47
CA ASN A 110 8.68 13.29 18.82
C ASN A 110 7.30 13.80 19.29
N ARG A 111 6.46 14.31 18.39
CA ARG A 111 5.14 14.82 18.73
C ARG A 111 4.25 13.67 19.21
N LEU A 112 3.65 13.86 20.39
CA LEU A 112 2.65 12.97 20.96
C LEU A 112 1.28 13.56 20.70
N GLU A 113 0.41 12.81 20.00
CA GLU A 113 -0.96 13.24 19.78
C GLU A 113 -1.83 12.83 20.99
N PRO A 114 -2.67 13.74 21.52
CA PRO A 114 -3.60 13.43 22.58
C PRO A 114 -4.62 12.39 22.13
N LYS A 115 -5.12 11.60 23.07
CA LYS A 115 -6.18 10.61 22.85
C LYS A 115 -7.33 10.86 23.79
N GLU A 116 -8.54 10.49 23.37
CA GLU A 116 -9.73 10.52 24.23
C GLU A 116 -9.56 9.65 25.49
N ALA A 117 -8.83 8.53 25.36
CA ALA A 117 -8.48 7.67 26.48
C ALA A 117 -7.04 7.14 26.38
N GLY A 118 -6.35 7.11 27.53
CA GLY A 118 -4.99 6.60 27.66
C GLY A 118 -3.89 7.65 27.37
N PRO A 119 -2.61 7.25 27.46
CA PRO A 119 -1.50 8.16 27.26
C PRO A 119 -1.41 8.62 25.79
N ALA A 120 -0.92 9.84 25.61
CA ALA A 120 -0.61 10.39 24.30
C ALA A 120 0.37 9.48 23.54
N LYS A 121 0.16 9.33 22.22
CA LYS A 121 0.94 8.38 21.40
C LYS A 121 1.55 9.11 20.21
N GLN A 122 2.75 8.69 19.81
CA GLN A 122 3.31 9.10 18.53
C GLN A 122 2.43 8.62 17.37
N GLN A 123 2.12 9.54 16.46
CA GLN A 123 1.30 9.26 15.30
C GLN A 123 1.89 9.92 14.05
N ILE A 124 2.34 9.08 13.12
CA ILE A 124 2.96 9.51 11.86
C ILE A 124 1.94 10.21 10.98
N ILE A 125 0.75 9.59 10.83
CA ILE A 125 -0.35 10.08 9.99
C ILE A 125 -1.56 10.32 10.89
N GLY A 126 -2.04 11.56 10.99
CA GLY A 126 -3.19 11.92 11.81
C GLY A 126 -3.72 13.30 11.43
N LEU A 127 -5.02 13.55 11.64
CA LEU A 127 -5.56 14.90 11.54
C LEU A 127 -4.97 15.71 12.70
N ARG A 128 -4.22 16.76 12.38
CA ARG A 128 -3.59 17.60 13.40
C ARG A 128 -4.42 18.87 13.60
N HIS A 129 -4.83 19.09 14.84
CA HIS A 129 -5.38 20.36 15.27
C HIS A 129 -4.20 21.30 15.51
N TYR A 130 -4.11 22.32 14.66
CA TYR A 130 -3.32 23.50 14.91
C TYR A 130 -4.35 24.55 15.28
N LEU A 131 -4.18 25.17 16.45
CA LEU A 131 -5.14 26.03 17.18
C LEU A 131 -5.91 25.27 18.27
#